data_AF-A0A974S7V3-F1
#
_entry.id   AF-A0A974S7V3-F1
#
_cell.length_a   1.000
_cell.length_b   1.000
_cell.length_c   1.000
_cell.angle_alpha   90.00
_cell.angle_beta   90.00
_cell.angle_gamma   90.00
#
_symmetry.space_group_name_H-M   'P 1'
#
loop_
_entity.id
_entity.type
_entity.pdbx_description
1 polymer ?
#
loop_
_entity_poly.entity_id
_entity_poly.type
_entity_poly.pdbx_seq_one_letter_code
_entity_poly.pdbx_strand_id
1 'polypeptide(L)'
;MLPFALKPGHGMAPVALAAILALVALMGPDRVLAMRQKDREREYADGFPDLLDLLVASVEAGLSLDAAVGRVTDELVRRYPRLTIHLRMLTLELRAGKSRKDAWTAFADRLGIDDARAFATMLRQAEDMGTSLGRPSRSSPRTCARSGCCGPRKRRWPCR
;
A
#
# COMPACT_ATOMS: atom_id res chain seq x y z
N MET A 1 -9.59 -35.98 37.87
CA MET A 1 -10.76 -36.87 37.92
C MET A 1 -11.23 -37.16 36.50
N LEU A 2 -10.60 -38.12 35.82
CA LEU A 2 -11.15 -38.75 34.60
C LEU A 2 -11.75 -40.10 35.02
N PRO A 3 -13.01 -40.41 34.73
CA PRO A 3 -13.49 -41.78 34.75
C PRO A 3 -13.34 -42.36 33.34
N PHE A 4 -12.15 -42.90 33.06
CA PHE A 4 -11.87 -43.68 31.85
C PHE A 4 -12.39 -45.11 32.06
N ALA A 5 -13.72 -45.27 32.11
CA ALA A 5 -14.37 -46.57 32.09
C ALA A 5 -14.48 -47.04 30.63
N LEU A 6 -13.34 -47.47 30.07
CA LEU A 6 -13.29 -48.29 28.85
C LEU A 6 -14.01 -49.60 29.14
N LYS A 7 -15.26 -49.73 28.67
CA LYS A 7 -15.86 -51.03 28.44
C LYS A 7 -15.37 -51.49 27.06
N PRO A 8 -14.55 -52.55 26.95
CA PRO A 8 -14.07 -53.04 25.67
C PRO A 8 -15.19 -53.86 25.02
N GLY A 9 -16.19 -53.19 24.47
CA GLY A 9 -17.01 -53.76 23.41
C GLY A 9 -16.18 -53.64 22.13
N HIS A 10 -15.81 -54.77 21.52
CA HIS A 10 -15.05 -54.87 20.26
C HIS A 10 -15.83 -54.34 19.03
N GLY A 11 -16.70 -53.35 19.20
CA GLY A 11 -17.32 -52.63 18.11
C GLY A 11 -16.36 -51.61 17.53
N MET A 12 -16.41 -51.39 16.22
CA MET A 12 -15.65 -50.35 15.53
C MET A 12 -16.05 -48.92 15.98
N ALA A 13 -17.13 -48.77 16.75
CA ALA A 13 -17.73 -47.50 17.15
C ALA A 13 -16.85 -46.60 18.07
N PRO A 14 -16.28 -47.07 19.20
CA PRO A 14 -15.37 -46.25 20.01
C PRO A 14 -14.09 -45.83 19.27
N VAL A 15 -13.57 -46.69 18.39
CA VAL A 15 -12.39 -46.38 17.57
C VAL A 15 -12.71 -45.30 16.53
N ALA A 16 -13.87 -45.40 15.87
CA ALA A 16 -14.35 -44.37 14.93
C ALA A 16 -14.58 -43.02 15.63
N LEU A 17 -15.17 -43.02 16.84
CA LEU A 17 -15.38 -41.80 17.61
C LEU A 17 -14.05 -41.13 18.01
N ALA A 18 -13.06 -41.92 18.46
CA ALA A 18 -11.73 -41.41 18.80
C ALA A 18 -11.00 -40.86 17.56
N ALA A 19 -11.13 -41.51 16.40
CA ALA A 19 -10.56 -41.06 15.14
C ALA A 19 -11.17 -39.74 14.66
N ILE A 20 -12.49 -39.57 14.76
CA ILE A 20 -13.18 -38.32 14.42
C ILE A 20 -12.74 -37.18 15.36
N LEU A 21 -12.66 -37.45 16.66
CA LEU A 21 -12.20 -36.48 17.65
C LEU A 21 -10.75 -36.03 17.39
N ALA A 22 -9.86 -36.97 17.06
CA ALA A 22 -8.48 -36.66 16.69
C ALA A 22 -8.40 -35.83 15.40
N LEU A 23 -9.21 -36.17 14.38
CA LEU A 23 -9.25 -35.43 13.12
C LEU A 23 -9.75 -33.99 13.31
N VAL A 24 -10.80 -33.80 14.13
CA VAL A 24 -11.33 -32.48 14.47
C VAL A 24 -10.33 -31.68 15.31
N ALA A 25 -9.64 -32.33 16.26
CA ALA A 25 -8.61 -31.67 17.07
C ALA A 25 -7.41 -31.20 16.23
N LEU A 26 -7.07 -31.91 15.15
CA LEU A 26 -6.00 -31.51 14.23
C LEU A 26 -6.46 -30.42 13.25
N MET A 27 -7.64 -30.53 12.65
CA MET A 27 -8.11 -29.55 11.65
C MET A 27 -8.74 -28.28 12.23
N GLY A 28 -9.24 -28.34 13.46
CA GLY A 28 -9.86 -27.21 14.16
C GLY A 28 -8.97 -25.97 14.29
N PRO A 29 -7.73 -26.08 14.84
CA PRO A 29 -6.88 -24.91 15.07
C PRO A 29 -6.50 -24.19 13.78
N ASP A 30 -6.22 -24.93 12.70
CA ASP A 30 -5.85 -24.35 11.41
C ASP A 30 -6.97 -23.49 10.81
N ARG A 31 -8.22 -23.95 10.92
CA ARG A 31 -9.39 -23.18 10.44
C ARG A 31 -9.62 -21.91 11.26
N VAL A 32 -9.46 -21.98 12.58
CA VAL A 32 -9.59 -20.79 13.43
C VAL A 32 -8.49 -19.78 13.14
N LEU A 33 -7.27 -20.25 12.86
CA LEU A 33 -6.16 -19.38 12.43
C LEU A 33 -6.49 -18.70 11.09
N ALA A 34 -6.95 -19.45 10.11
CA ALA A 34 -7.30 -18.93 8.79
C ALA A 34 -8.46 -17.91 8.84
N MET A 35 -9.48 -18.16 9.68
CA MET A 35 -10.57 -17.21 9.91
C MET A 35 -10.06 -15.90 10.51
N ARG A 36 -9.19 -15.97 11.54
CA ARG A 36 -8.59 -14.78 12.16
C ARG A 36 -7.67 -14.01 11.22
N GLN A 37 -6.99 -14.69 10.30
CA GLN A 37 -6.20 -14.03 9.25
C GLN A 37 -7.12 -13.27 8.29
N LYS A 38 -8.18 -13.92 7.82
CA LYS A 38 -9.17 -13.32 6.92
C LYS A 38 -9.87 -12.11 7.52
N ASP A 39 -10.14 -12.13 8.82
CA ASP A 39 -10.74 -10.99 9.51
C ASP A 39 -9.79 -9.77 9.56
N ARG A 40 -8.47 -9.99 9.63
CA ARG A 40 -7.48 -8.90 9.53
C ARG A 40 -7.35 -8.37 8.12
N GLU A 41 -7.34 -9.25 7.13
CA GLU A 41 -7.31 -8.86 5.71
C GLU A 41 -8.52 -8.01 5.34
N ARG A 42 -9.70 -8.31 5.90
CA ARG A 42 -10.90 -7.48 5.76
C ARG A 42 -10.72 -6.08 6.35
N GLU A 43 -10.17 -5.97 7.57
CA GLU A 43 -9.88 -4.67 8.18
C GLU A 43 -8.94 -3.83 7.30
N TYR A 44 -7.95 -4.45 6.65
CA TYR A 44 -7.06 -3.78 5.71
C TYR A 44 -7.76 -3.35 4.42
N ALA A 45 -8.60 -4.23 3.85
CA ALA A 45 -9.35 -3.94 2.63
C ALA A 45 -10.35 -2.78 2.85
N ASP A 46 -11.02 -2.74 4.01
CA ASP A 46 -11.98 -1.67 4.35
C ASP A 46 -11.27 -0.35 4.69
N GLY A 47 -10.09 -0.40 5.30
CA GLY A 47 -9.32 0.78 5.68
C GLY A 47 -8.52 1.42 4.54
N PHE A 48 -8.16 0.66 3.50
CA PHE A 48 -7.39 1.14 2.37
C PHE A 48 -8.07 2.26 1.53
N PRO A 49 -9.36 2.20 1.18
CA PRO A 49 -10.02 3.30 0.48
C PRO A 49 -10.08 4.59 1.33
N ASP A 50 -10.30 4.48 2.64
CA ASP A 50 -10.30 5.62 3.58
C ASP A 50 -8.90 6.25 3.70
N LEU A 51 -7.86 5.41 3.70
CA LEU A 51 -6.46 5.84 3.60
C LEU A 51 -6.24 6.65 2.31
N LEU A 52 -6.67 6.13 1.16
CA LEU A 52 -6.45 6.79 -0.13
C LEU A 52 -7.19 8.11 -0.26
N ASP A 53 -8.42 8.21 0.25
CA ASP A 53 -9.21 9.45 0.23
C ASP A 53 -8.49 10.57 1.01
N LEU A 54 -8.05 10.26 2.23
CA LEU A 54 -7.31 11.22 3.06
C LEU A 54 -5.93 11.56 2.47
N LEU A 55 -5.29 10.61 1.79
CA LEU A 55 -4.02 10.84 1.10
C LEU A 55 -4.20 11.79 -0.08
N VAL A 56 -5.23 11.59 -0.91
CA VAL A 56 -5.54 12.47 -2.05
C VAL A 56 -5.90 13.85 -1.54
N ALA A 57 -6.79 13.98 -0.56
CA ALA A 57 -7.16 15.27 0.05
C ALA A 57 -5.93 16.02 0.63
N SER A 58 -4.98 15.28 1.22
CA SER A 58 -3.72 15.87 1.71
C SER A 58 -2.82 16.37 0.57
N VAL A 59 -2.73 15.63 -0.53
CA VAL A 59 -1.93 16.03 -1.70
C VAL A 59 -2.59 17.20 -2.44
N GLU A 60 -3.92 17.24 -2.53
CA GLU A 60 -4.68 18.38 -3.06
C GLU A 60 -4.46 19.66 -2.24
N ALA A 61 -4.28 19.52 -0.93
CA ALA A 61 -3.89 20.60 -0.04
C ALA A 61 -2.42 21.04 -0.19
N GLY A 62 -1.64 20.40 -1.08
CA GLY A 62 -0.26 20.77 -1.41
C GLY A 62 0.80 20.12 -0.51
N LEU A 63 0.46 19.10 0.27
CA LEU A 63 1.46 18.35 1.03
C LEU A 63 2.29 17.45 0.09
N SER A 64 3.59 17.33 0.38
CA SER A 64 4.40 16.30 -0.25
C SER A 64 3.89 14.91 0.15
N LEU A 65 4.02 13.92 -0.73
CA LEU A 65 3.48 12.57 -0.48
C LEU A 65 3.98 11.98 0.85
N ASP A 66 5.27 12.14 1.18
CA ASP A 66 5.82 11.61 2.43
C ASP A 66 5.23 12.31 3.67
N ALA A 67 4.94 13.61 3.57
CA ALA A 67 4.28 14.36 4.64
C ALA A 67 2.78 14.01 4.74
N ALA A 68 2.12 13.79 3.60
CA ALA A 68 0.74 13.33 3.53
C ALA A 68 0.59 11.96 4.21
N VAL A 69 1.46 10.99 3.92
CA VAL A 69 1.45 9.67 4.60
C VAL A 69 1.55 9.83 6.11
N GLY A 70 2.44 10.70 6.61
CA GLY A 70 2.56 10.96 8.05
C GLY A 70 1.27 11.51 8.67
N ARG A 71 0.66 12.52 8.04
CA ARG A 71 -0.60 13.11 8.50
C ARG A 71 -1.75 12.10 8.49
N VAL A 72 -1.89 11.35 7.40
CA VAL A 72 -2.96 10.36 7.25
C VAL A 72 -2.79 9.21 8.23
N THR A 73 -1.55 8.82 8.52
CA THR A 73 -1.24 7.83 9.57
C THR A 73 -1.86 8.26 10.90
N ASP A 74 -1.64 9.51 11.32
CA ASP A 74 -2.13 10.04 12.60
C ASP A 74 -3.67 10.11 12.66
N GLU A 75 -4.34 10.40 11.53
CA GLU A 75 -5.81 10.41 11.45
C GLU A 75 -6.38 8.98 11.55
N LEU A 76 -5.78 8.01 10.85
CA LEU A 76 -6.23 6.62 10.83
C LEU A 76 -5.98 5.85 12.13
N VAL A 77 -5.07 6.31 13.01
CA VAL A 77 -4.73 5.64 14.30
C VAL A 77 -6.00 5.24 15.07
N ARG A 78 -7.00 6.13 15.10
CA ARG A 78 -8.22 5.92 15.88
C ARG A 78 -9.20 4.94 15.25
N ARG A 79 -9.19 4.81 13.92
CA ARG A 79 -10.18 4.02 13.18
C ARG A 79 -9.67 2.62 12.84
N TYR A 80 -8.42 2.52 12.36
CA TYR A 80 -7.82 1.28 11.89
C TYR A 80 -6.42 1.09 12.48
N PRO A 81 -6.29 0.81 13.79
CA PRO A 81 -4.99 0.74 14.47
C PRO A 81 -4.07 -0.35 13.89
N ARG A 82 -4.63 -1.41 13.29
CA ARG A 82 -3.84 -2.46 12.62
C ARG A 82 -3.17 -1.96 11.35
N LEU A 83 -3.89 -1.19 10.54
CA LEU A 83 -3.39 -0.61 9.29
C LEU A 83 -2.31 0.45 9.56
N THR A 84 -2.53 1.26 10.61
CA THR A 84 -1.61 2.34 11.00
C THR A 84 -0.21 1.84 11.36
N ILE A 85 -0.07 0.63 11.92
CA ILE A 85 1.25 0.05 12.22
C ILE A 85 2.08 -0.09 10.94
N HIS A 86 1.47 -0.54 9.85
CA HIS A 86 2.13 -0.69 8.55
C HIS A 86 2.44 0.68 7.92
N LEU A 87 1.54 1.65 8.03
CA LEU A 87 1.75 3.03 7.56
C LEU A 87 2.87 3.75 8.31
N ARG A 88 2.97 3.53 9.63
CA ARG A 88 4.06 4.06 10.44
C ARG A 88 5.40 3.45 10.01
N MET A 89 5.41 2.16 9.67
CA MET A 89 6.62 1.52 9.16
C MET A 89 7.00 2.03 7.77
N LEU A 90 6.03 2.26 6.88
CA LEU A 90 6.24 2.97 5.61
C LEU A 90 6.87 4.35 5.84
N THR A 91 6.32 5.15 6.76
CA THR A 91 6.88 6.47 7.11
C THR A 91 8.32 6.38 7.61
N LEU A 92 8.64 5.36 8.43
CA LEU A 92 10.00 5.13 8.92
C LEU A 92 10.95 4.73 7.79
N GLU A 93 10.52 3.88 6.86
CA GLU A 93 11.31 3.49 5.69
C GLU A 93 11.61 4.68 4.77
N LEU A 94 10.62 5.55 4.54
CA LEU A 94 10.82 6.79 3.77
C LEU A 94 11.81 7.73 4.47
N ARG A 95 11.72 7.86 5.81
CA ARG A 95 12.68 8.65 6.61
C ARG A 95 14.08 8.04 6.65
N ALA A 96 14.19 6.72 6.53
CA ALA A 96 15.46 6.02 6.43
C ALA A 96 16.14 6.20 5.05
N GLY A 97 15.51 6.93 4.12
CA GLY A 97 16.06 7.20 2.79
C GLY A 97 15.84 6.06 1.79
N LYS A 98 14.95 5.11 2.09
CA LYS A 98 14.55 4.08 1.13
C LYS A 98 13.87 4.75 -0.07
N SER A 99 14.11 4.22 -1.27
CA SER A 99 13.41 4.66 -2.47
C SER A 99 11.91 4.56 -2.25
N ARG A 100 11.17 5.62 -2.66
CA ARG A 100 9.73 5.72 -2.44
C ARG A 100 8.98 4.55 -3.10
N LYS A 101 9.39 4.17 -4.32
CA LYS A 101 8.94 2.95 -5.03
C LYS A 101 9.04 1.69 -4.15
N ASP A 102 10.23 1.45 -3.61
CA ASP A 102 10.51 0.24 -2.83
C ASP A 102 9.80 0.25 -1.48
N ALA A 103 9.61 1.42 -0.87
CA ALA A 103 8.90 1.58 0.39
C ALA A 103 7.40 1.25 0.21
N TRP A 104 6.78 1.77 -0.85
CA TRP A 104 5.38 1.49 -1.18
C TRP A 104 5.15 0.05 -1.63
N THR A 105 6.06 -0.55 -2.39
CA THR A 105 6.00 -1.98 -2.72
C THR A 105 6.09 -2.84 -1.45
N ALA A 106 7.05 -2.56 -0.57
CA ALA A 106 7.16 -3.30 0.70
C ALA A 106 5.93 -3.09 1.62
N PHE A 107 5.28 -1.93 1.57
CA PHE A 107 4.01 -1.69 2.26
C PHE A 107 2.86 -2.52 1.67
N ALA A 108 2.72 -2.55 0.35
CA ALA A 108 1.71 -3.36 -0.34
C ALA A 108 1.89 -4.86 -0.08
N ASP A 109 3.13 -5.35 -0.10
CA ASP A 109 3.44 -6.76 0.20
C ASP A 109 3.10 -7.15 1.63
N ARG A 110 3.23 -6.22 2.59
CA ARG A 110 2.84 -6.45 4.00
C ARG A 110 1.33 -6.48 4.22
N LEU A 111 0.57 -5.70 3.45
CA LEU A 111 -0.88 -5.69 3.54
C LEU A 111 -1.52 -6.91 2.89
N GLY A 112 -0.90 -7.44 1.84
CA GLY A 112 -1.40 -8.63 1.14
C GLY A 112 -2.61 -8.37 0.23
N ILE A 113 -3.19 -7.15 0.24
CA ILE A 113 -4.38 -6.78 -0.53
C ILE A 113 -4.03 -6.35 -1.96
N ASP A 114 -4.89 -6.70 -2.92
CA ASP A 114 -4.68 -6.39 -4.34
C ASP A 114 -4.72 -4.89 -4.63
N ASP A 115 -5.59 -4.14 -3.95
CA ASP A 115 -5.73 -2.69 -4.12
C ASP A 115 -4.45 -1.92 -3.76
N ALA A 116 -3.74 -2.35 -2.71
CA ALA A 116 -2.46 -1.76 -2.32
C ALA A 116 -1.37 -2.05 -3.35
N ARG A 117 -1.35 -3.26 -3.94
CA ARG A 117 -0.39 -3.62 -5.00
C ARG A 117 -0.65 -2.81 -6.27
N ALA A 118 -1.92 -2.64 -6.64
CA ALA A 118 -2.32 -1.82 -7.77
C ALA A 118 -1.87 -0.36 -7.58
N PHE A 119 -2.15 0.22 -6.40
CA PHE A 119 -1.73 1.58 -6.08
C PHE A 119 -0.20 1.75 -6.08
N ALA A 120 0.55 0.86 -5.43
CA ALA A 120 2.02 0.92 -5.42
C ALA A 120 2.61 0.85 -6.84
N THR A 121 2.00 0.05 -7.71
CA THR A 121 2.40 -0.05 -9.12
C THR A 121 2.13 1.25 -9.86
N MET A 122 0.95 1.86 -9.68
CA MET A 122 0.61 3.16 -10.27
C MET A 122 1.55 4.27 -9.78
N LEU A 123 1.85 4.30 -8.48
CA LEU A 123 2.76 5.28 -7.91
C LEU A 123 4.18 5.13 -8.45
N ARG A 124 4.66 3.88 -8.58
CA ARG A 124 5.95 3.58 -9.20
C ARG A 124 6.05 4.16 -10.61
N GLN A 125 5.01 3.96 -11.42
CA GLN A 125 4.92 4.49 -12.78
C GLN A 125 4.91 6.02 -12.80
N ALA A 126 4.18 6.67 -11.89
CA ALA A 126 4.14 8.12 -11.78
C ALA A 126 5.52 8.71 -11.46
N GLU A 127 6.27 8.08 -10.56
CA GLU A 127 7.63 8.50 -10.23
C GLU A 127 8.64 8.23 -11.36
N ASP A 128 8.53 7.10 -12.04
CA ASP A 128 9.34 6.81 -13.23
C ASP A 128 9.14 7.87 -14.32
N MET A 129 7.89 8.27 -14.61
CA MET A 129 7.57 9.31 -15.58
C MET A 129 8.07 10.70 -15.13
N GLY A 130 7.98 11.03 -13.84
CA GLY A 130 8.49 12.30 -13.30
C GLY A 130 10.01 12.43 -13.42
N THR A 131 10.76 11.33 -13.28
CA THR A 131 12.22 11.33 -13.44
C THR A 131 12.69 11.30 -14.90
N SER A 132 11.88 10.76 -15.83
CA SER A 132 12.23 10.73 -17.26
C SER A 132 12.13 12.08 -17.95
N LEU A 133 11.37 13.04 -17.39
CA LEU A 133 11.28 14.42 -17.89
C LEU A 133 12.37 15.35 -17.35
N GLY A 134 13.13 14.91 -16.33
CA GLY A 134 14.24 15.66 -15.74
C GLY A 134 15.56 15.58 -16.49
N ARG A 135 15.65 14.77 -17.56
CA ARG A 135 16.80 14.80 -18.48
C ARG A 135 16.48 15.86 -19.54
N PRO A 136 17.16 17.02 -19.58
CA PRO A 136 16.99 17.93 -20.70
C PRO A 136 17.42 17.16 -21.95
N SER A 137 16.49 16.80 -22.82
CA SER A 137 16.79 16.35 -24.16
C SER A 137 17.41 17.53 -24.89
N ARG A 138 18.73 17.67 -24.74
CA ARG A 138 19.57 18.54 -25.53
C ARG A 138 19.67 17.93 -26.93
N SER A 139 18.63 18.09 -27.74
CA SER A 139 18.66 17.73 -29.16
C SER A 139 17.55 18.45 -29.93
N SER A 140 17.80 19.71 -30.30
CA SER A 140 17.60 20.21 -31.67
C SER A 140 17.96 21.70 -31.73
N PRO A 141 19.21 22.07 -32.02
CA PRO A 141 19.48 23.37 -32.62
C PRO A 141 19.05 23.26 -34.09
N ARG A 142 17.79 23.57 -34.38
CA ARG A 142 17.34 23.80 -35.75
C ARG A 142 16.99 25.27 -35.93
N THR A 143 18.02 25.97 -36.39
CA THR A 143 17.97 26.92 -37.49
C THR A 143 17.10 28.17 -37.26
N CYS A 144 17.80 29.25 -36.89
CA CYS A 144 17.52 30.57 -37.43
C CYS A 144 17.50 30.50 -38.97
N ALA A 145 16.33 30.25 -39.55
CA ALA A 145 16.06 30.60 -40.94
C ALA A 145 15.70 32.10 -40.97
N ARG A 146 16.75 32.88 -41.10
CA ARG A 146 16.84 34.16 -41.79
C ARG A 146 15.65 34.46 -42.72
N SER A 147 14.78 35.38 -42.33
CA SER A 147 14.15 36.34 -43.25
C SER A 147 13.66 37.58 -42.49
N GLY A 148 14.41 38.66 -42.70
CA GLY A 148 14.07 40.08 -42.54
C GLY A 148 13.02 40.49 -41.50
N CYS A 149 13.49 41.04 -40.37
CA CYS A 149 12.94 42.28 -39.80
C CYS A 149 13.87 42.79 -38.69
N CYS A 150 14.93 43.51 -39.08
CA CYS A 150 15.59 44.47 -38.20
C CYS A 150 15.80 45.76 -38.98
N GLY A 151 14.72 46.52 -39.09
CA GLY A 151 14.76 47.92 -39.51
C GLY A 151 15.01 48.83 -38.31
N PRO A 152 15.78 49.92 -38.45
CA PRO A 152 16.12 50.78 -37.33
C PRO A 152 15.01 51.82 -37.17
N ARG A 153 14.05 51.62 -36.27
CA ARG A 153 13.22 52.74 -35.77
C ARG A 153 12.44 52.40 -34.51
N LYS A 154 12.76 53.21 -33.49
CA LYS A 154 12.02 53.60 -32.29
C LYS A 154 10.59 53.08 -32.11
N ARG A 155 10.27 52.93 -30.81
CA ARG A 155 8.96 52.91 -30.12
C ARG A 155 8.53 51.47 -29.81
N ARG A 156 8.02 51.08 -28.63
CA ARG A 156 7.57 51.78 -27.41
C ARG A 156 6.75 50.71 -26.64
N TRP A 157 6.81 50.72 -25.30
CA TRP A 157 5.89 50.07 -24.32
C TRP A 157 6.14 48.62 -23.84
N PRO A 158 5.66 48.29 -22.62
CA PRO A 158 6.45 47.56 -21.62
C PRO A 158 5.78 46.25 -21.16
N CYS A 159 6.54 45.49 -20.37
CA CYS A 159 6.08 44.35 -19.60
C CYS A 159 4.90 44.69 -18.68
N ARG A 160 3.91 43.81 -18.64
CA ARG A 160 2.96 43.63 -17.55
C ARG A 160 2.91 42.14 -17.22
#